data_AF-A0A966BZ64-F1
#
_entry.id   AF-A0A966BZ64-F1
#
_cell.length_a   1.000
_cell.length_b   1.000
_cell.length_c   1.000
_cell.angle_alpha   90.00
_cell.angle_beta   90.00
_cell.angle_gamma   90.00
#
_symmetry.space_group_name_H-M   'P 1'
#
loop_
_entity.id
_entity.type
_entity.pdbx_description
1 polymer ?
#
loop_
_entity_poly.entity_id
_entity_poly.type
_entity_poly.pdbx_seq_one_letter_code
_entity_poly.pdbx_strand_id
1 'polypeptide(L)' 'MDDSIIIMMLCVSIFLGAVALFAFLWAIKNGQFDDEEKFLNATKFDGEDELNDAVSQENKRRDLKKDYRPE' A
#
# COMPACT_ATOMS: atom_id res chain seq x y z
N MET A 1 -31.57 -17.68 -27.89
CA MET A 1 -30.38 -16.85 -27.59
C MET A 1 -29.40 -17.14 -28.70
N ASP A 2 -28.83 -16.12 -29.31
CA ASP A 2 -27.95 -16.31 -30.46
C ASP A 2 -26.56 -16.73 -29.98
N ASP A 3 -25.97 -17.75 -30.60
CA ASP A 3 -24.64 -18.28 -30.25
C ASP A 3 -23.57 -17.19 -30.29
N SER A 4 -23.72 -16.20 -31.18
CA SER A 4 -22.85 -15.03 -31.27
C SER A 4 -22.82 -14.21 -29.99
N ILE A 5 -23.96 -14.09 -29.30
CA ILE A 5 -24.05 -13.37 -28.01
C ILE A 5 -23.29 -14.14 -26.94
N ILE A 6 -23.43 -15.46 -26.89
CA ILE A 6 -22.74 -16.32 -25.92
C ILE A 6 -21.22 -16.25 -26.12
N ILE A 7 -20.75 -16.32 -27.37
CA ILE A 7 -19.33 -16.20 -27.71
C ILE A 7 -18.78 -14.84 -27.28
N MET A 8 -19.51 -13.76 -27.56
CA MET A 8 -19.11 -12.41 -27.14
C MET A 8 -18.98 -12.29 -25.62
N MET A 9 -19.94 -12.83 -24.86
CA MET A 9 -19.90 -12.84 -23.40
C MET A 9 -18.70 -13.63 -22.85
N LEU A 10 -18.38 -14.77 -23.46
CA LEU A 10 -17.20 -15.56 -23.09
C LEU A 10 -15.90 -14.82 -23.39
N CYS A 11 -15.76 -14.22 -24.57
CA CYS A 11 -14.57 -13.47 -24.92
C CYS A 11 -14.34 -12.28 -23.98
N VAL A 12 -15.39 -11.52 -23.67
CA VAL A 12 -15.29 -10.37 -22.75
C VAL A 12 -14.93 -10.82 -21.33
N SER A 13 -15.55 -11.89 -20.82
CA SER A 13 -15.27 -12.39 -19.47
C SER A 13 -13.84 -12.92 -19.33
N ILE A 14 -13.35 -13.70 -20.29
CA ILE A 14 -11.97 -14.20 -20.32
C ILE A 14 -10.98 -13.02 -20.45
N PHE A 15 -11.29 -12.04 -21.30
CA PHE A 15 -10.44 -10.85 -21.46
C PHE A 15 -10.33 -10.04 -20.17
N LEU A 16 -11.46 -9.74 -19.51
CA LEU A 16 -11.46 -9.04 -18.23
C LEU A 16 -10.72 -9.83 -17.13
N GLY A 17 -10.90 -11.15 -17.09
CA GLY A 17 -10.16 -12.03 -16.18
C GLY A 17 -8.65 -11.98 -16.41
N ALA A 18 -8.21 -11.98 -17.68
CA ALA A 18 -6.80 -11.86 -18.03
C ALA A 18 -6.23 -10.49 -17.62
N VAL A 19 -6.95 -9.40 -17.90
CA VAL A 19 -6.53 -8.05 -17.49
C VAL A 19 -6.39 -7.95 -15.96
N ALA A 20 -7.36 -8.47 -15.21
CA ALA A 20 -7.32 -8.49 -13.75
C ALA A 20 -6.13 -9.30 -13.23
N LEU A 21 -5.87 -10.48 -13.82
CA LEU A 21 -4.72 -11.31 -13.45
C LEU A 21 -3.39 -10.60 -13.74
N PHE A 22 -3.25 -9.96 -14.90
CA PHE A 22 -2.04 -9.19 -15.23
C PHE A 22 -1.82 -8.02 -14.26
N ALA A 23 -2.88 -7.28 -13.93
CA ALA A 23 -2.81 -6.19 -12.96
C ALA A 23 -2.41 -6.71 -11.56
N PHE A 24 -2.97 -7.85 -11.14
CA PHE A 24 -2.63 -8.48 -9.87
C PHE A 24 -1.16 -8.93 -9.81
N LEU A 25 -0.65 -9.60 -10.84
CA LEU A 25 0.75 -10.01 -10.91
C LEU A 25 1.70 -8.79 -10.94
N TRP A 26 1.31 -7.72 -11.62
CA TRP A 26 2.06 -6.46 -11.61
C TRP A 26 2.08 -5.80 -10.23
N ALA A 27 0.95 -5.81 -9.51
CA ALA A 27 0.85 -5.30 -8.15
C ALA A 27 1.75 -6.06 -7.17
N ILE A 28 1.79 -7.40 -7.26
CA ILE A 28 2.73 -8.24 -6.48
C ILE A 28 4.17 -7.87 -6.82
N LYS A 29 4.52 -7.82 -8.11
CA LYS A 29 5.90 -7.51 -8.54
C LYS A 29 6.37 -6.13 -8.04
N ASN A 30 5.45 -5.17 -7.94
CA ASN A 30 5.75 -3.82 -7.47
C ASN A 30 5.68 -3.65 -5.95
N GLY A 31 5.44 -4.72 -5.19
CA GLY A 31 5.38 -4.65 -3.73
C GLY A 31 4.17 -3.87 -3.20
N GLN A 32 3.07 -3.80 -3.95
CA GLN A 32 1.87 -3.05 -3.53
C GLN A 32 1.22 -3.64 -2.26
N PHE A 33 1.62 -4.85 -1.87
CA PHE A 33 1.18 -5.56 -0.67
C PHE A 33 2.23 -5.58 0.46
N ASP A 34 3.40 -4.97 0.27
CA ASP A 34 4.48 -4.98 1.27
C ASP A 34 4.19 -4.06 2.49
N ASP A 35 3.08 -3.32 2.47
CA ASP A 35 2.64 -2.45 3.57
C ASP A 35 1.98 -3.21 4.74
N GLU A 36 1.78 -4.54 4.66
CA GLU A 36 1.23 -5.34 5.78
C GLU A 36 2.07 -5.25 7.06
N GLU A 37 3.41 -5.20 6.94
CA GLU A 37 4.28 -5.06 8.12
C GLU A 37 4.01 -3.77 8.88
N LYS A 38 3.67 -2.67 8.19
CA LYS A 38 3.42 -1.38 8.85
C LYS A 38 2.19 -1.43 9.76
N PHE A 39 1.15 -2.15 9.36
CA PHE A 39 -0.07 -2.30 10.16
C PHE A 39 0.10 -3.29 11.32
N LEU A 40 0.86 -4.37 11.12
CA LEU A 40 1.15 -5.34 12.17
C LEU A 40 2.17 -4.81 13.20
N ASN A 41 3.17 -4.05 12.74
CA ASN A 41 4.17 -3.42 13.60
C ASN A 41 3.55 -2.37 14.53
N ALA A 42 2.54 -1.62 14.07
CA ALA A 42 1.82 -0.66 14.92
C ALA A 42 1.10 -1.31 16.11
N THR A 43 0.77 -2.61 16.06
CA THR A 43 0.15 -3.33 17.19
C THR A 43 1.18 -4.11 18.02
N LYS A 44 2.31 -4.48 17.42
CA LYS A 44 3.34 -5.32 18.05
C LYS A 44 4.39 -4.52 18.83
N PHE A 45 4.56 -3.25 18.49
CA PHE A 45 5.59 -2.33 19.00
C PHE A 45 4.97 -1.18 19.79
N ASP A 46 4.18 -1.53 20.82
CA ASP A 46 3.59 -0.58 21.79
C ASP A 46 4.44 -0.53 23.10
N GLY A 47 5.73 -0.87 23.00
CA GLY A 47 6.66 -0.91 24.13
C GLY A 47 7.21 0.46 24.53
N GLU A 48 7.81 0.56 25.72
CA GLU A 48 8.41 1.81 26.22
C GLU A 48 9.53 2.34 25.31
N ASP A 49 10.31 1.45 24.68
CA ASP A 49 11.41 1.84 23.79
C ASP A 49 10.91 2.52 22.51
N GLU A 50 9.81 2.03 21.91
CA GLU A 50 9.22 2.66 20.72
C GLU A 50 8.51 3.99 21.06
N LEU A 51 7.89 4.10 22.23
CA LEU A 51 7.37 5.38 22.74
C LEU A 51 8.50 6.42 22.87
N ASN A 52 9.65 6.00 23.40
CA ASN A 52 10.82 6.88 23.54
C ASN A 52 11.37 7.30 22.18
N ASP A 53 11.41 6.39 21.20
CA ASP A 53 11.83 6.70 19.83
C ASP A 53 10.87 7.66 19.12
N ALA A 54 9.55 7.48 19.28
CA ALA A 54 8.54 8.39 18.75
C ALA A 54 8.69 9.82 19.33
N VAL A 55 8.90 9.93 20.65
CA VAL A 55 9.16 11.21 21.33
C VAL A 55 10.46 11.83 20.83
N SER A 56 11.52 11.04 20.62
CA SER A 56 12.80 11.53 20.10
C SER A 56 12.66 12.10 18.67
N GLN A 57 11.86 11.44 17.83
CA GLN A 57 11.57 11.91 16.47
C GLN A 57 10.73 13.19 16.48
N GLU A 58 9.74 13.29 17.36
CA GLU A 58 8.95 14.51 17.51
C GLU A 58 9.83 15.69 17.95
N ASN A 59 10.69 15.48 18.94
CA ASN A 59 11.61 16.52 19.41
C ASN A 59 12.57 16.97 18.30
N LYS A 60 13.16 16.04 17.53
CA LYS A 60 13.98 16.39 16.36
C LYS A 60 13.21 17.22 15.33
N ARG A 61 11.95 16.86 15.03
CA ARG A 61 11.08 17.64 14.12
C ARG A 61 10.80 19.04 14.67
N ARG A 62 10.57 19.18 15.98
CA ARG A 62 10.33 20.47 16.65
C ARG A 62 11.57 21.35 16.61
N ASP A 63 12.75 20.77 16.82
CA ASP A 63 14.02 21.50 16.81
C ASP A 63 14.34 21.99 15.40
N LEU A 64 14.19 21.14 14.37
CA LEU A 64 14.31 21.55 12.97
C LEU A 64 13.35 22.69 12.61
N LYS A 65 12.13 22.69 13.16
CA LYS A 65 11.13 23.74 12.91
C LYS A 65 11.42 25.05 13.64
N LYS A 66 12.10 24.99 14.80
CA LYS A 66 12.58 26.17 15.52
C LYS A 66 13.82 26.78 14.86
N ASP A 67 14.69 25.93 14.31
CA ASP A 67 15.92 26.35 13.65
C ASP A 67 15.67 26.82 12.20
N TYR A 68 14.50 26.48 11.63
CA TYR A 68 14.01 27.04 10.38
C TYR A 68 13.72 28.54 10.54
N ARG A 69 14.71 29.37 10.22
CA ARG A 69 14.52 30.80 9.95
C ARG A 69 14.17 30.96 8.47
N PRO A 70 12.95 31.38 8.11
CA PRO A 70 12.69 31.82 6.75
C PRO A 70 13.45 33.12 6.50
N GLU A 71 14.38 33.09 5.55
CA GLU A 71 15.01 34.27 4.95
C GLU A 71 14.07 35.05 4.02
#